data_AF-A0A0R2KD40-F1
#
_entry.id   AF-A0A0R2KD40-F1
#
_cell.length_a   1.000
_cell.length_b   1.000
_cell.length_c   1.000
_cell.angle_alpha   90.00
_cell.angle_beta   90.00
_cell.angle_gamma   90.00
#
_symmetry.space_group_name_H-M   'P 1'
#
loop_
_entity.id
_entity.type
_entity.pdbx_description
1 polymer ?
#
loop_
_entity_poly.entity_id
_entity_poly.type
_entity_poly.pdbx_seq_one_letter_code
_entity_poly.pdbx_strand_id
1 'polypeptide(L)'
;MIVITLTKVPQSLRGDLTKWYQEVQAGVYVGNVSARIRDLLWDRIMKNIGNGEATMVYNTNSELGYQMETTRKDYQVIDYDGIPLMMRLNTTPSPFKHGFSNAAKFHRAKVMTHRTDRKKAHKLQRQVTAIDLETTGLKAATDKIISIGAVKKIKNGEIDQFYKLIQVNDNIQTKITNLTGISSDLLRTRGIDLDSALQQLKKFIGQSVVVGYNLRFDQEFLSYGFKKIGQPDLSNQMVDLMPVIKKTNKFLDNYRLSTVLKEYSVRNSKPHHALSDAQATLELETKLIENGHLLI
;
A
#
# COMPACT_ATOMS: atom_id res chain seq x y z
N MET A 1 -44.10 5.34 10.62
CA MET A 1 -43.03 5.78 9.69
C MET A 1 -41.85 6.28 10.51
N ILE A 2 -40.64 5.98 10.07
CA ILE A 2 -39.38 6.38 10.69
C ILE A 2 -38.49 7.00 9.62
N VAL A 3 -37.86 8.12 9.95
CA VAL A 3 -36.89 8.82 9.10
C VAL A 3 -35.58 8.96 9.87
N ILE A 4 -34.45 8.62 9.25
CA ILE A 4 -33.12 8.72 9.85
C ILE A 4 -32.25 9.57 8.94
N THR A 5 -31.62 10.60 9.49
CA THR A 5 -30.61 11.41 8.81
C THR A 5 -29.23 11.06 9.35
N LEU A 6 -28.23 10.95 8.47
CA LEU A 6 -26.85 10.59 8.81
C LEU A 6 -25.84 11.52 8.13
N THR A 7 -24.89 12.03 8.90
CA THR A 7 -23.82 12.92 8.41
C THR A 7 -22.45 12.40 8.86
N LYS A 8 -21.46 12.36 7.95
CA LYS A 8 -20.07 11.93 8.24
C LYS A 8 -19.94 10.53 8.91
N VAL A 9 -20.89 9.63 8.67
CA VAL A 9 -20.89 8.26 9.21
C VAL A 9 -20.13 7.26 8.31
N PRO A 10 -19.61 6.14 8.86
CA PRO A 10 -18.98 5.07 8.08
C PRO A 10 -19.91 4.44 7.03
N GLN A 11 -19.36 4.03 5.89
CA GLN A 11 -20.13 3.38 4.82
C GLN A 11 -20.70 2.02 5.25
N SER A 12 -20.08 1.34 6.21
CA SER A 12 -20.62 0.11 6.80
C SER A 12 -21.93 0.32 7.54
N LEU A 13 -22.10 1.46 8.24
CA LEU A 13 -23.35 1.79 8.91
C LEU A 13 -24.45 2.11 7.90
N ARG A 14 -24.12 2.86 6.85
CA ARG A 14 -25.03 3.13 5.73
C ARG A 14 -25.56 1.84 5.11
N GLY A 15 -24.66 0.91 4.76
CA GLY A 15 -25.03 -0.38 4.19
C GLY A 15 -25.70 -1.35 5.17
N ASP A 16 -25.57 -1.16 6.48
CA ASP A 16 -26.31 -1.97 7.46
C ASP A 16 -27.76 -1.50 7.58
N LEU A 17 -28.02 -0.18 7.50
CA LEU A 17 -29.36 0.38 7.57
C LEU A 17 -30.23 0.04 6.35
N THR A 18 -29.62 -0.18 5.17
CA THR A 18 -30.37 -0.56 3.96
C THR A 18 -31.07 -1.91 4.06
N LYS A 19 -30.77 -2.72 5.08
CA LYS A 19 -31.49 -3.97 5.36
C LYS A 19 -32.92 -3.74 5.87
N TRP A 20 -33.20 -2.56 6.44
CA TRP A 20 -34.50 -2.22 7.05
C TRP A 20 -35.11 -0.93 6.52
N TYR A 21 -34.29 -0.03 5.98
CA TYR A 21 -34.70 1.30 5.53
C TYR A 21 -34.27 1.54 4.08
N GLN A 22 -35.07 2.27 3.32
CA GLN A 22 -34.72 2.72 1.98
C GLN A 22 -33.98 4.05 2.07
N GLU A 23 -32.80 4.16 1.44
CA GLU A 23 -32.13 5.45 1.25
C GLU A 23 -32.85 6.21 0.12
N VAL A 24 -33.51 7.31 0.46
CA VAL A 24 -34.28 8.13 -0.49
C VAL A 24 -33.47 9.33 -1.01
N GLN A 25 -32.47 9.74 -0.22
CA GLN A 25 -31.45 10.73 -0.57
C GLN A 25 -30.18 10.38 0.20
N ALA A 26 -29.01 10.85 -0.26
CA ALA A 26 -27.75 10.59 0.41
C ALA A 26 -27.81 10.93 1.92
N GLY A 27 -27.70 9.90 2.77
CA GLY A 27 -27.78 10.05 4.22
C GLY A 27 -29.19 10.19 4.79
N VAL A 28 -30.26 10.04 4.00
CA VAL A 28 -31.67 10.09 4.44
C VAL A 28 -32.31 8.74 4.19
N TYR A 29 -32.69 8.06 5.27
CA TYR A 29 -33.27 6.72 5.27
C TYR A 29 -34.71 6.76 5.77
N VAL A 30 -35.61 6.08 5.06
CA VAL A 30 -37.03 6.03 5.38
C VAL A 30 -37.49 4.57 5.47
N GLY A 31 -38.35 4.27 6.44
CA GLY A 31 -38.96 2.95 6.53
C GLY A 31 -39.96 2.83 7.66
N ASN A 32 -40.42 1.61 7.88
CA ASN A 32 -41.48 1.33 8.84
C ASN A 32 -41.19 0.00 9.54
N VAL A 33 -40.74 0.06 10.79
CA VAL A 33 -40.45 -1.10 11.62
C VAL A 33 -41.13 -0.94 12.98
N SER A 34 -41.26 -2.03 13.73
CA SER A 34 -41.82 -2.00 15.08
C SER A 34 -40.93 -1.20 16.04
N ALA A 35 -41.51 -0.69 17.13
CA ALA A 35 -40.79 0.06 18.16
C ALA A 35 -39.56 -0.70 18.68
N ARG A 36 -39.68 -2.01 18.92
CA ARG A 36 -38.57 -2.86 19.36
C ARG A 36 -37.41 -2.87 18.35
N ILE A 37 -37.72 -2.96 17.05
CA ILE A 37 -36.68 -2.99 16.00
C ILE A 37 -36.07 -1.59 15.83
N ARG A 38 -36.88 -0.52 15.92
CA ARG A 38 -36.40 0.86 15.96
C ARG A 38 -35.38 1.05 17.07
N ASP A 39 -35.68 0.65 18.30
CA ASP A 39 -34.80 0.87 19.46
C ASP A 39 -33.48 0.09 19.31
N LEU A 40 -33.54 -1.15 18.83
CA LEU A 40 -32.33 -1.93 18.53
C LEU A 40 -31.50 -1.33 17.39
N LEU A 41 -32.13 -0.75 16.39
CA LEU A 41 -31.45 -0.06 15.29
C LEU A 41 -30.83 1.25 15.77
N TRP A 42 -31.49 1.98 16.67
CA TRP A 42 -30.93 3.18 17.29
C TRP A 42 -29.70 2.86 18.13
N ASP A 43 -29.76 1.85 18.99
CA ASP A 43 -28.60 1.34 19.75
C ASP A 43 -27.44 0.98 18.81
N ARG A 44 -27.76 0.40 17.67
CA ARG A 44 -26.77 -0.01 16.66
C ARG A 44 -26.15 1.19 15.94
N ILE A 45 -26.95 2.22 15.65
CA ILE A 45 -26.47 3.50 15.14
C ILE A 45 -25.52 4.10 16.17
N MET A 46 -25.95 4.28 17.42
CA MET A 46 -25.15 4.82 18.52
C MET A 46 -23.79 4.10 18.68
N LYS A 47 -23.78 2.77 18.58
CA LYS A 47 -22.55 1.95 18.68
C LYS A 47 -21.59 2.11 17.51
N ASN A 48 -22.08 2.42 16.30
CA ASN A 48 -21.30 2.36 15.06
C ASN A 48 -21.17 3.70 14.32
N ILE A 49 -21.70 4.79 14.89
CA ILE A 49 -21.75 6.11 14.25
C ILE A 49 -20.38 6.78 14.08
N GLY A 50 -19.39 6.40 14.91
CA GLY A 50 -18.05 6.95 14.88
C GLY A 50 -18.02 8.44 15.22
N ASN A 51 -17.46 9.25 14.33
CA ASN A 51 -17.42 10.72 14.45
C ASN A 51 -18.59 11.41 13.71
N GLY A 52 -19.53 10.63 13.17
CA GLY A 52 -20.69 11.16 12.48
C GLY A 52 -21.82 11.58 13.42
N GLU A 53 -22.90 12.05 12.82
CA GLU A 53 -24.10 12.50 13.50
C GLU A 53 -25.32 11.81 12.90
N ALA A 54 -26.31 11.52 13.75
CA ALA A 54 -27.55 10.90 13.36
C ALA A 54 -28.72 11.56 14.08
N THR A 55 -29.82 11.77 13.36
CA THR A 55 -31.11 12.12 13.96
C THR A 55 -32.15 11.13 13.45
N MET A 56 -32.91 10.53 14.36
CA MET A 56 -34.02 9.66 14.04
C MET A 56 -35.32 10.34 14.45
N VAL A 57 -36.31 10.34 13.56
CA VAL A 57 -37.67 10.82 13.82
C VAL A 57 -38.62 9.65 13.62
N TYR A 58 -39.53 9.43 14.56
CA TYR A 58 -40.47 8.32 14.53
C TYR A 58 -41.84 8.72 15.06
N ASN A 59 -42.89 8.06 14.57
CA ASN A 59 -44.25 8.29 15.06
C ASN A 59 -44.39 7.90 16.54
N THR A 60 -45.11 8.73 17.29
CA THR A 60 -45.56 8.46 18.66
C THR A 60 -46.92 9.11 18.90
N ASN A 61 -47.60 8.75 20.00
CA ASN A 61 -48.87 9.34 20.39
C ASN A 61 -48.66 10.62 21.21
N SER A 62 -47.90 11.58 20.67
CA SER A 62 -47.72 12.93 21.22
C SER A 62 -48.52 13.95 20.41
N GLU A 63 -48.60 15.19 20.88
CA GLU A 63 -49.34 16.27 20.18
C GLU A 63 -48.85 16.50 18.74
N LEU A 64 -47.53 16.39 18.53
CA LEU A 64 -46.95 16.51 17.19
C LEU A 64 -47.00 15.22 16.36
N GLY A 65 -47.44 14.11 16.95
CA GLY A 65 -47.49 12.80 16.30
C GLY A 65 -46.13 12.15 16.06
N TYR A 66 -45.03 12.77 16.50
CA TYR A 66 -43.68 12.23 16.38
C TYR A 66 -42.80 12.57 17.58
N GLN A 67 -41.73 11.80 17.71
CA GLN A 67 -40.62 12.04 18.62
C GLN A 67 -39.31 11.93 17.85
N MET A 68 -38.25 12.49 18.41
CA MET A 68 -36.94 12.47 17.80
C MET A 68 -35.83 12.14 18.78
N GLU A 69 -34.77 11.55 18.26
CA GLU A 69 -33.54 11.23 18.97
C GLU A 69 -32.36 11.72 18.14
N THR A 70 -31.31 12.22 18.80
CA THR A 70 -30.17 12.83 18.12
C THR A 70 -28.86 12.46 18.80
N THR A 71 -27.82 12.24 18.01
CA THR A 71 -26.45 12.03 18.49
C THR A 71 -25.58 13.29 18.32
N ARG A 72 -26.19 14.37 17.82
CA ARG A 72 -25.53 15.66 17.61
C ARG A 72 -25.00 16.19 18.93
N LYS A 73 -23.80 16.78 18.91
CA LYS A 73 -23.15 17.32 20.12
C LYS A 73 -23.52 18.78 20.38
N ASP A 74 -23.94 19.47 19.34
CA ASP A 74 -24.35 20.87 19.32
C ASP A 74 -25.84 21.06 19.62
N TYR A 75 -26.61 19.98 19.69
CA TYR A 75 -28.05 20.01 20.00
C TYR A 75 -28.46 18.91 20.97
N GLN A 76 -29.49 19.19 21.75
CA GLN A 76 -30.18 18.24 22.60
C GLN A 76 -31.68 18.30 22.32
N VAL A 77 -32.34 17.12 22.33
CA VAL A 77 -33.80 17.04 22.31
C VAL A 77 -34.30 17.27 23.73
N ILE A 78 -35.14 18.28 23.91
CA ILE A 78 -35.81 18.57 25.17
C ILE A 78 -37.31 18.42 24.98
N ASP A 79 -37.99 17.87 25.99
CA ASP A 79 -39.45 17.86 26.01
C ASP A 79 -39.93 19.13 26.70
N TYR A 80 -40.80 19.88 26.02
CA TYR A 80 -41.48 21.05 26.58
C TYR A 80 -42.97 20.88 26.37
N ASP A 81 -43.68 20.49 27.43
CA ASP A 81 -45.13 20.29 27.41
C ASP A 81 -45.59 19.24 26.37
N GLY A 82 -44.86 18.12 26.26
CA GLY A 82 -45.15 17.05 25.30
C GLY A 82 -44.67 17.34 23.86
N ILE A 83 -44.02 18.47 23.63
CA ILE A 83 -43.44 18.88 22.35
C ILE A 83 -41.93 18.63 22.35
N PRO A 84 -41.40 17.75 21.48
CA PRO A 84 -39.96 17.56 21.34
C PRO A 84 -39.31 18.73 20.58
N LEU A 85 -38.47 19.50 21.28
CA LEU A 85 -37.74 20.65 20.74
C LEU A 85 -36.23 20.38 20.61
N MET A 86 -35.61 20.96 19.59
CA MET A 86 -34.15 20.93 19.38
C MET A 86 -33.48 22.15 19.99
N MET A 87 -32.88 22.00 21.17
CA MET A 87 -32.15 23.06 21.85
C MET A 87 -30.68 23.07 21.42
N ARG A 88 -30.15 24.23 21.01
CA ARG A 88 -28.74 24.41 20.67
C ARG A 88 -27.90 24.57 21.94
N LEU A 89 -26.82 23.79 22.04
CA LEU A 89 -25.88 23.83 23.16
C LEU A 89 -24.72 24.80 22.84
N ASN A 90 -24.51 25.80 23.71
CA ASN A 90 -23.35 26.69 23.64
C ASN A 90 -22.14 26.01 24.30
N THR A 91 -21.48 25.11 23.58
CA THR A 91 -20.29 24.39 24.09
C THR A 91 -19.02 24.79 23.34
N THR A 92 -18.03 25.27 24.08
CA THR A 92 -16.64 25.45 23.63
C THR A 92 -16.05 24.06 23.31
N PRO A 93 -15.34 23.86 22.18
CA PRO A 93 -14.94 22.53 21.75
C PRO A 93 -13.89 21.91 22.69
N SER A 94 -14.27 20.82 23.38
CA SER A 94 -13.34 19.98 24.13
C SER A 94 -12.48 19.14 23.18
N PRO A 95 -11.18 18.93 23.47
CA PRO A 95 -10.30 18.13 22.62
C PRO A 95 -10.78 16.67 22.53
N PHE A 96 -10.73 16.15 21.31
CA PHE A 96 -11.20 14.82 20.93
C PHE A 96 -10.47 13.71 21.71
N LYS A 97 -11.21 12.86 22.42
CA LYS A 97 -10.74 11.52 22.82
C LYS A 97 -11.27 10.48 21.84
N HIS A 98 -10.37 9.70 21.25
CA HIS A 98 -10.71 8.70 20.25
C HIS A 98 -10.77 7.29 20.83
N GLY A 99 -11.95 6.67 20.74
CA GLY A 99 -12.14 5.23 20.52
C GLY A 99 -12.63 4.39 21.70
N PHE A 100 -13.60 3.50 21.44
CA PHE A 100 -13.57 2.10 21.90
C PHE A 100 -14.36 1.17 20.96
N SER A 101 -13.65 0.26 20.30
CA SER A 101 -14.14 -1.10 20.06
C SER A 101 -13.02 -2.06 20.43
N ASN A 102 -13.32 -3.04 21.29
CA ASN A 102 -12.38 -4.11 21.63
C ASN A 102 -12.02 -4.98 20.43
N ALA A 103 -12.67 -4.81 19.27
CA ALA A 103 -12.23 -5.43 18.02
C ALA A 103 -10.78 -5.05 17.68
N ALA A 104 -10.38 -3.79 17.92
CA ALA A 104 -8.98 -3.38 17.78
C ALA A 104 -8.09 -4.02 18.84
N LYS A 105 -8.60 -4.31 20.04
CA LYS A 105 -7.86 -4.95 21.15
C LYS A 105 -7.68 -6.45 20.93
N PHE A 106 -8.70 -7.16 20.42
CA PHE A 106 -8.64 -8.57 20.02
C PHE A 106 -7.90 -8.78 18.69
N HIS A 107 -8.07 -7.88 17.71
CA HIS A 107 -7.24 -7.86 16.51
C HIS A 107 -5.79 -7.51 16.86
N ARG A 108 -5.54 -6.52 17.72
CA ARG A 108 -4.19 -6.24 18.24
C ARG A 108 -3.67 -7.42 19.05
N ALA A 109 -4.46 -8.12 19.86
CA ALA A 109 -4.02 -9.29 20.60
C ALA A 109 -3.69 -10.46 19.66
N LYS A 110 -4.49 -10.73 18.63
CA LYS A 110 -4.25 -11.77 17.60
C LYS A 110 -3.06 -11.42 16.69
N VAL A 111 -2.91 -10.15 16.34
CA VAL A 111 -1.75 -9.61 15.61
C VAL A 111 -0.53 -9.56 16.52
N MET A 112 -0.69 -9.36 17.84
CA MET A 112 0.38 -9.38 18.85
C MET A 112 0.84 -10.79 19.16
N THR A 113 -0.04 -11.79 19.24
CA THR A 113 0.33 -13.20 19.40
C THR A 113 1.03 -13.72 18.14
N HIS A 114 0.51 -13.39 16.96
CA HIS A 114 1.23 -13.62 15.70
C HIS A 114 2.52 -12.79 15.59
N ARG A 115 2.59 -11.58 16.20
CA ARG A 115 3.83 -10.79 16.30
C ARG A 115 4.78 -11.31 17.37
N THR A 116 4.36 -12.01 18.42
CA THR A 116 5.25 -12.57 19.44
C THR A 116 5.85 -13.89 18.96
N ASP A 117 5.06 -14.70 18.25
CA ASP A 117 5.59 -15.87 17.52
C ASP A 117 6.47 -15.42 16.34
N ARG A 118 6.11 -14.33 15.62
CA ARG A 118 7.00 -13.70 14.61
C ARG A 118 8.16 -12.91 15.20
N LYS A 119 8.08 -12.33 16.40
CA LYS A 119 9.20 -11.64 17.07
C LYS A 119 10.25 -12.64 17.55
N LYS A 120 9.84 -13.86 17.91
CA LYS A 120 10.78 -14.97 18.10
C LYS A 120 11.45 -15.39 16.80
N ALA A 121 10.77 -15.31 15.65
CA ALA A 121 11.35 -15.56 14.33
C ALA A 121 12.18 -14.36 13.77
N HIS A 122 11.96 -13.13 14.25
CA HIS A 122 12.57 -11.89 13.74
C HIS A 122 14.02 -11.64 14.18
N LYS A 123 14.71 -12.63 14.77
CA LYS A 123 16.12 -12.51 15.12
C LYS A 123 17.08 -13.06 14.04
N LEU A 124 16.56 -13.36 12.84
CA LEU A 124 17.40 -13.45 11.62
C LEU A 124 17.05 -12.26 10.71
N GLN A 125 17.93 -11.28 10.63
CA GLN A 125 17.94 -10.34 9.49
C GLN A 125 18.10 -11.18 8.22
N ARG A 126 17.03 -11.30 7.42
CA ARG A 126 17.15 -11.88 6.08
C ARG A 126 18.00 -10.92 5.23
N GLN A 127 18.98 -11.47 4.54
CA GLN A 127 19.79 -10.68 3.60
C GLN A 127 18.89 -10.20 2.46
N VAL A 128 19.07 -8.95 2.05
CA VAL A 128 18.32 -8.32 0.97
C VAL A 128 19.29 -7.97 -0.16
N THR A 129 18.90 -8.30 -1.40
CA THR A 129 19.61 -7.90 -2.62
C THR A 129 18.66 -7.10 -3.49
N ALA A 130 18.99 -5.84 -3.78
CA ALA A 130 18.28 -5.06 -4.79
C ALA A 130 18.85 -5.37 -6.18
N ILE A 131 18.00 -5.47 -7.19
CA ILE A 131 18.40 -5.71 -8.58
C ILE A 131 17.73 -4.73 -9.54
N ASP A 132 18.40 -4.46 -10.66
CA ASP A 132 17.88 -3.70 -11.79
C ASP A 132 18.59 -4.16 -13.08
N LEU A 133 17.89 -4.10 -14.22
CA LEU A 133 18.40 -4.50 -15.53
C LEU A 133 18.26 -3.38 -16.56
N GLU A 134 19.27 -3.26 -17.42
CA GLU A 134 19.13 -2.52 -18.68
C GLU A 134 19.00 -3.49 -19.85
N THR A 135 18.14 -3.16 -20.81
CA THR A 135 17.75 -4.05 -21.90
C THR A 135 17.68 -3.32 -23.25
N THR A 136 17.67 -4.06 -24.35
CA THR A 136 17.52 -3.48 -25.71
C THR A 136 16.10 -3.01 -26.04
N GLY A 137 15.12 -3.39 -25.22
CA GLY A 137 13.70 -3.16 -25.46
C GLY A 137 12.82 -3.73 -24.34
N LEU A 138 11.52 -3.87 -24.57
CA LEU A 138 10.55 -4.14 -23.51
C LEU A 138 10.08 -5.60 -23.43
N LYS A 139 10.44 -6.45 -24.40
CA LYS A 139 9.88 -7.80 -24.54
C LYS A 139 10.95 -8.85 -24.27
N ALA A 140 10.92 -9.49 -23.10
CA ALA A 140 11.89 -10.52 -22.71
C ALA A 140 12.09 -11.66 -23.72
N ALA A 141 11.06 -11.99 -24.50
CA ALA A 141 11.14 -13.06 -25.50
C ALA A 141 12.01 -12.71 -26.73
N THR A 142 12.15 -11.42 -27.06
CA THR A 142 12.81 -10.95 -28.29
C THR A 142 13.96 -9.99 -28.01
N ASP A 143 13.87 -9.20 -26.95
CA ASP A 143 14.88 -8.25 -26.52
C ASP A 143 15.93 -8.91 -25.62
N LYS A 144 17.07 -8.24 -25.44
CA LYS A 144 18.24 -8.79 -24.73
C LYS A 144 18.57 -7.93 -23.52
N ILE A 145 19.02 -8.56 -22.44
CA ILE A 145 19.67 -7.89 -21.32
C ILE A 145 21.03 -7.38 -21.80
N ILE A 146 21.37 -6.13 -21.49
CA ILE A 146 22.65 -5.50 -21.83
C ILE A 146 23.46 -5.09 -20.60
N SER A 147 22.81 -4.90 -19.44
CA SER A 147 23.52 -4.81 -18.15
C SER A 147 22.68 -5.35 -17.00
N ILE A 148 23.38 -5.86 -15.99
CA ILE A 148 22.80 -6.36 -14.74
C ILE A 148 23.46 -5.61 -13.59
N GLY A 149 22.65 -4.96 -12.76
CA GLY A 149 23.07 -4.34 -11.51
C GLY A 149 22.42 -5.05 -10.33
N ALA A 150 23.21 -5.37 -9.31
CA ALA A 150 22.69 -5.87 -8.05
C ALA A 150 23.53 -5.37 -6.89
N VAL A 151 22.88 -5.06 -5.77
CA VAL A 151 23.55 -4.63 -4.54
C VAL A 151 22.96 -5.28 -3.31
N LYS A 152 23.78 -5.52 -2.30
CA LYS A 152 23.40 -6.27 -1.10
C LYS A 152 24.03 -5.65 0.14
N LYS A 153 23.27 -5.50 1.23
CA LYS A 153 23.85 -5.14 2.53
C LYS A 153 24.53 -6.33 3.18
N ILE A 154 25.76 -6.15 3.63
CA ILE A 154 26.51 -7.12 4.42
C ILE A 154 26.53 -6.73 5.91
N LYS A 155 26.94 -7.66 6.78
CA LYS A 155 26.72 -7.60 8.25
C LYS A 155 27.30 -6.37 8.96
N ASN A 156 28.28 -5.70 8.36
CA ASN A 156 28.95 -4.50 8.87
C ASN A 156 28.31 -3.18 8.37
N GLY A 157 27.23 -3.26 7.58
CA GLY A 157 26.61 -2.08 6.96
C GLY A 157 27.24 -1.67 5.62
N GLU A 158 28.29 -2.34 5.18
CA GLU A 158 28.84 -2.14 3.83
C GLU A 158 27.88 -2.72 2.77
N ILE A 159 28.07 -2.24 1.54
CA ILE A 159 27.29 -2.65 0.38
C ILE A 159 28.20 -3.46 -0.54
N ASP A 160 27.86 -4.73 -0.72
CA ASP A 160 28.45 -5.58 -1.75
C ASP A 160 27.75 -5.31 -3.09
N GLN A 161 28.50 -5.32 -4.18
CA GLN A 161 28.05 -4.83 -5.49
C GLN A 161 28.38 -5.82 -6.60
N PHE A 162 27.41 -6.03 -7.47
CA PHE A 162 27.54 -6.83 -8.67
C PHE A 162 27.09 -5.99 -9.87
N TYR A 163 27.98 -5.84 -10.84
CA TYR A 163 27.66 -5.20 -12.10
C TYR A 163 28.32 -5.93 -13.25
N LYS A 164 27.53 -6.29 -14.27
CA LYS A 164 28.02 -6.92 -15.50
C LYS A 164 27.33 -6.33 -16.72
N LEU A 165 28.14 -6.02 -17.72
CA LEU A 165 27.67 -5.78 -19.08
C LEU A 165 27.52 -7.13 -19.79
N ILE A 166 26.49 -7.25 -20.61
CA ILE A 166 26.20 -8.49 -21.34
C ILE A 166 26.54 -8.29 -22.80
N GLN A 167 27.40 -9.16 -23.32
CA GLN A 167 27.77 -9.15 -24.72
C GLN A 167 26.55 -9.48 -25.58
N VAL A 168 26.25 -8.61 -26.53
CA VAL A 168 25.25 -8.83 -27.58
C VAL A 168 25.86 -8.51 -28.94
N ASN A 169 25.54 -9.33 -29.95
CA ASN A 169 26.08 -9.17 -31.30
C ASN A 169 25.24 -8.25 -32.19
N ASP A 170 24.06 -7.84 -31.72
CA ASP A 170 23.16 -6.96 -32.48
C ASP A 170 23.57 -5.49 -32.29
N ASN A 171 23.18 -4.64 -33.24
CA ASN A 171 23.33 -3.20 -33.09
C ASN A 171 22.29 -2.65 -32.10
N ILE A 172 22.78 -1.98 -31.06
CA ILE A 172 21.95 -1.25 -30.10
C ILE A 172 21.38 0.00 -30.76
N GLN A 173 20.06 0.18 -30.66
CA GLN A 173 19.38 1.37 -31.17
C GLN A 173 19.89 2.63 -30.46
N THR A 174 20.11 3.71 -31.21
CA THR A 174 20.63 4.99 -30.68
C THR A 174 19.83 5.51 -29.49
N LYS A 175 18.50 5.30 -29.47
CA LYS A 175 17.66 5.71 -28.33
C LYS A 175 18.06 5.02 -27.01
N ILE A 176 18.45 3.74 -27.07
CA ILE A 176 18.85 2.95 -25.90
C ILE A 176 20.25 3.38 -25.45
N THR A 177 21.16 3.58 -26.40
CA THR A 177 22.48 4.13 -26.12
C THR A 177 22.41 5.51 -25.47
N ASN A 178 21.54 6.40 -25.96
CA ASN A 178 21.35 7.73 -25.37
C ASN A 178 20.73 7.67 -23.97
N LEU A 179 19.87 6.69 -23.72
CA LEU A 179 19.22 6.51 -22.42
C LEU A 179 20.20 5.95 -21.37
N THR A 180 20.93 4.90 -21.71
CA THR A 180 21.72 4.09 -20.77
C THR A 180 23.21 4.41 -20.79
N GLY A 181 23.69 5.06 -21.85
CA GLY A 181 25.12 5.23 -22.15
C GLY A 181 25.82 3.97 -22.64
N ILE A 182 25.08 2.89 -22.92
CA ILE A 182 25.65 1.59 -23.32
C ILE A 182 25.63 1.46 -24.85
N SER A 183 26.80 1.50 -25.48
CA SER A 183 26.96 1.31 -26.93
C SER A 183 27.23 -0.14 -27.31
N SER A 184 26.95 -0.52 -28.56
CA SER A 184 27.31 -1.83 -29.10
C SER A 184 28.80 -2.15 -28.95
N ASP A 185 29.67 -1.16 -29.14
CA ASP A 185 31.12 -1.33 -29.02
C ASP A 185 31.55 -1.57 -27.57
N LEU A 186 30.91 -0.90 -26.61
CA LEU A 186 31.14 -1.14 -25.19
C LEU A 186 30.76 -2.58 -24.82
N LEU A 187 29.61 -3.07 -25.30
CA LEU A 187 29.15 -4.43 -25.03
C LEU A 187 30.06 -5.49 -25.68
N ARG A 188 30.58 -5.21 -26.87
CA ARG A 188 31.53 -6.11 -27.55
C ARG A 188 32.88 -6.19 -26.86
N THR A 189 33.34 -5.09 -26.26
CA THR A 189 34.68 -4.98 -25.66
C THR A 189 34.73 -5.30 -24.18
N ARG A 190 33.65 -5.05 -23.43
CA ARG A 190 33.57 -5.21 -21.96
C ARG A 190 32.49 -6.18 -21.50
N GLY A 191 31.56 -6.56 -22.37
CA GLY A 191 30.49 -7.48 -22.04
C GLY A 191 31.03 -8.90 -21.82
N ILE A 192 30.36 -9.63 -20.93
CA ILE A 192 30.56 -11.06 -20.76
C ILE A 192 29.37 -11.83 -21.33
N ASP A 193 29.52 -13.13 -21.50
CA ASP A 193 28.43 -13.98 -21.93
C ASP A 193 27.28 -14.00 -20.89
N LEU A 194 26.06 -14.13 -21.39
CA LEU A 194 24.85 -14.10 -20.55
C LEU A 194 24.84 -15.23 -19.51
N ASP A 195 25.35 -16.41 -19.87
CA ASP A 195 25.38 -17.58 -18.99
C ASP A 195 26.25 -17.31 -17.75
N SER A 196 27.50 -16.92 -17.96
CA SER A 196 28.45 -16.52 -16.93
C SER A 196 27.90 -15.40 -16.05
N ALA A 197 27.24 -14.39 -16.64
CA ALA A 197 26.63 -13.31 -15.88
C ALA A 197 25.50 -13.80 -14.97
N LEU A 198 24.58 -14.62 -15.48
CA LEU A 198 23.45 -15.15 -14.72
C LEU A 198 23.89 -16.13 -13.63
N GLN A 199 24.90 -16.97 -13.90
CA GLN A 199 25.50 -17.85 -12.89
C GLN A 199 26.15 -17.05 -11.76
N GLN A 200 26.92 -16.02 -12.10
CA GLN A 200 27.54 -15.13 -11.10
C GLN A 200 26.48 -14.35 -10.31
N LEU A 201 25.43 -13.86 -10.98
CA LEU A 201 24.30 -13.20 -10.33
C LEU A 201 23.59 -14.13 -9.34
N LYS A 202 23.27 -15.36 -9.76
CA LYS A 202 22.63 -16.37 -8.90
C LYS A 202 23.46 -16.66 -7.65
N LYS A 203 24.79 -16.76 -7.81
CA LYS A 203 25.73 -16.90 -6.69
C LYS A 203 25.74 -15.67 -5.77
N PHE A 204 25.72 -14.46 -6.35
CA PHE A 204 25.71 -13.21 -5.60
C PHE A 204 24.43 -13.03 -4.76
N ILE A 205 23.26 -13.32 -5.36
CA ILE A 205 21.96 -13.30 -4.69
C ILE A 205 21.93 -14.36 -3.57
N GLY A 206 22.32 -15.60 -3.87
CA GLY A 206 22.27 -16.69 -2.90
C GLY A 206 20.85 -16.90 -2.36
N GLN A 207 20.68 -16.82 -1.04
CA GLN A 207 19.37 -16.98 -0.37
C GLN A 207 18.71 -15.66 0.05
N SER A 208 19.18 -14.53 -0.48
CA SER A 208 18.61 -13.22 -0.14
C SER A 208 17.17 -13.08 -0.65
N VAL A 209 16.42 -12.18 -0.02
CA VAL A 209 15.21 -11.64 -0.63
C VAL A 209 15.63 -10.67 -1.72
N VAL A 210 15.09 -10.86 -2.91
CA VAL A 210 15.36 -10.00 -4.06
C VAL A 210 14.33 -8.87 -4.09
N VAL A 211 14.81 -7.65 -4.24
CA VAL A 211 13.98 -6.44 -4.23
C VAL A 211 14.24 -5.66 -5.51
N GLY A 212 13.22 -5.04 -6.08
CA GLY A 212 13.36 -4.22 -7.28
C GLY A 212 12.27 -3.17 -7.36
N TYR A 213 12.36 -2.30 -8.36
CA TYR A 213 11.35 -1.28 -8.62
C TYR A 213 10.69 -1.54 -9.97
N ASN A 214 9.39 -1.85 -9.98
CA ASN A 214 8.73 -2.45 -11.15
C ASN A 214 9.35 -3.81 -11.53
N LEU A 215 9.75 -4.57 -10.51
CA LEU A 215 10.55 -5.80 -10.57
C LEU A 215 9.97 -6.90 -11.49
N ARG A 216 8.66 -6.86 -11.76
CA ARG A 216 8.04 -7.80 -12.72
C ARG A 216 8.73 -7.75 -14.09
N PHE A 217 9.15 -6.57 -14.52
CA PHE A 217 9.88 -6.39 -15.78
C PHE A 217 11.19 -7.20 -15.76
N ASP A 218 12.02 -6.99 -14.74
CA ASP A 218 13.31 -7.66 -14.60
C ASP A 218 13.15 -9.17 -14.44
N GLN A 219 12.15 -9.61 -13.68
CA GLN A 219 11.82 -11.03 -13.51
C GLN A 219 11.56 -11.71 -14.85
N GLU A 220 10.74 -11.11 -15.72
CA GLU A 220 10.43 -11.70 -17.03
C GLU A 220 11.71 -11.88 -17.88
N PHE A 221 12.63 -10.92 -17.84
CA PHE A 221 13.93 -11.02 -18.52
C PHE A 221 14.85 -12.07 -17.89
N LEU A 222 14.94 -12.14 -16.56
CA LEU A 222 15.74 -13.15 -15.86
C LEU A 222 15.21 -14.56 -16.12
N SER A 223 13.90 -14.78 -15.99
CA SER A 223 13.28 -16.08 -16.27
C SER A 223 13.57 -16.56 -17.69
N TYR A 224 13.48 -15.66 -18.68
CA TYR A 224 13.81 -16.00 -20.06
C TYR A 224 15.32 -16.25 -20.25
N GLY A 225 16.16 -15.46 -19.59
CA GLY A 225 17.61 -15.64 -19.55
C GLY A 225 18.02 -17.00 -18.99
N PHE A 226 17.53 -17.37 -17.79
CA PHE A 226 17.79 -18.67 -17.16
C PHE A 226 17.28 -19.84 -18.02
N LYS A 227 16.09 -19.71 -18.60
CA LYS A 227 15.57 -20.71 -19.55
C LYS A 227 16.47 -20.89 -20.77
N LYS A 228 17.00 -19.79 -21.33
CA LYS A 228 17.86 -19.83 -22.52
C LYS A 228 19.19 -20.56 -22.26
N ILE A 229 19.72 -20.47 -21.04
CA ILE A 229 20.96 -21.15 -20.64
C ILE A 229 20.69 -22.54 -20.03
N GLY A 230 19.45 -23.03 -20.08
CA GLY A 230 19.09 -24.34 -19.55
C GLY A 230 19.18 -24.46 -18.03
N GLN A 231 19.11 -23.34 -17.30
CA GLN A 231 19.17 -23.35 -15.84
C GLN A 231 17.82 -23.09 -15.18
N PRO A 232 17.60 -23.63 -13.96
CA PRO A 232 16.44 -23.27 -13.16
C PRO A 232 16.46 -21.78 -12.81
N ASP A 233 15.27 -21.20 -12.81
CA ASP A 233 15.01 -19.82 -12.42
C ASP A 233 15.41 -19.55 -10.94
N LEU A 234 15.38 -18.28 -10.54
CA LEU A 234 15.57 -17.86 -9.16
C LEU A 234 14.38 -18.33 -8.30
N SER A 235 14.68 -19.10 -7.25
CA SER A 235 13.70 -19.53 -6.26
C SER A 235 13.54 -18.54 -5.09
N ASN A 236 14.19 -17.39 -5.19
CA ASN A 236 14.22 -16.38 -4.14
C ASN A 236 12.85 -15.74 -3.94
N GLN A 237 12.55 -15.30 -2.72
CA GLN A 237 11.43 -14.39 -2.50
C GLN A 237 11.73 -13.09 -3.24
N MET A 238 10.75 -12.61 -3.99
CA MET A 238 10.85 -11.39 -4.78
C MET A 238 9.87 -10.34 -4.28
N VAL A 239 10.31 -9.09 -4.12
CA VAL A 239 9.52 -7.98 -3.59
C VAL A 239 9.64 -6.77 -4.51
N ASP A 240 8.51 -6.35 -5.09
CA ASP A 240 8.44 -5.11 -5.88
C ASP A 240 8.06 -3.93 -4.97
N LEU A 241 8.88 -2.87 -4.97
CA LEU A 241 8.63 -1.67 -4.18
C LEU A 241 7.54 -0.77 -4.77
N MET A 242 7.32 -0.79 -6.10
CA MET A 242 6.37 0.12 -6.73
C MET A 242 4.92 -0.08 -6.21
N PRO A 243 4.39 -1.32 -6.08
CA PRO A 243 3.06 -1.55 -5.47
C PRO A 243 2.98 -1.10 -4.02
N VAL A 244 4.06 -1.24 -3.25
CA VAL A 244 4.14 -0.79 -1.85
C VAL A 244 3.96 0.72 -1.78
N ILE A 245 4.68 1.44 -2.63
CA ILE A 245 4.62 2.91 -2.70
C ILE A 245 3.27 3.39 -3.19
N LYS A 246 2.70 2.79 -4.25
CA LYS A 246 1.33 3.11 -4.71
C LYS A 246 0.29 2.97 -3.61
N LYS A 247 0.50 2.05 -2.68
CA LYS A 247 -0.40 1.83 -1.54
C LYS A 247 -0.19 2.87 -0.43
N THR A 248 1.07 3.22 -0.14
CA THR A 248 1.44 4.08 0.99
C THR A 248 1.44 5.58 0.65
N ASN A 249 1.76 5.95 -0.59
CA ASN A 249 1.77 7.33 -1.07
C ASN A 249 0.99 7.42 -2.39
N LYS A 250 -0.31 7.76 -2.27
CA LYS A 250 -1.28 7.66 -3.38
C LYS A 250 -1.27 8.87 -4.34
N PHE A 251 -0.65 9.98 -3.96
CA PHE A 251 -0.82 11.28 -4.62
C PHE A 251 0.47 11.83 -5.24
N LEU A 252 1.42 10.97 -5.59
CA LEU A 252 2.60 11.36 -6.36
C LEU A 252 2.22 11.75 -7.80
N ASP A 253 2.92 12.73 -8.36
CA ASP A 253 2.76 13.17 -9.75
C ASP A 253 2.80 12.01 -10.74
N ASN A 254 3.71 11.07 -10.50
CA ASN A 254 3.79 9.78 -11.16
C ASN A 254 4.64 8.80 -10.31
N TYR A 255 4.64 7.53 -10.70
CA TYR A 255 5.35 6.46 -10.00
C TYR A 255 6.61 6.00 -10.75
N ARG A 256 7.27 6.89 -11.52
CA ARG A 256 8.61 6.60 -12.04
C ARG A 256 9.59 6.61 -10.88
N LEU A 257 10.62 5.76 -10.97
CA LEU A 257 11.65 5.66 -9.92
C LEU A 257 12.20 7.04 -9.55
N SER A 258 12.55 7.88 -10.53
CA SER A 258 13.07 9.23 -10.28
C SER A 258 12.14 10.15 -9.49
N THR A 259 10.82 10.07 -9.68
CA THR A 259 9.84 10.85 -8.89
C THR A 259 9.75 10.32 -7.47
N VAL A 260 9.70 9.00 -7.31
CA VAL A 260 9.68 8.37 -5.99
C VAL A 260 10.95 8.66 -5.20
N LEU A 261 12.13 8.52 -5.81
CA LEU A 261 13.39 8.75 -5.11
C LEU A 261 13.46 10.19 -4.55
N LYS A 262 12.97 11.18 -5.30
CA LYS A 262 12.88 12.57 -4.83
C LYS A 262 11.98 12.70 -3.61
N GLU A 263 10.79 12.09 -3.62
CA GLU A 263 9.86 12.09 -2.48
C GLU A 263 10.51 11.53 -1.21
N TYR A 264 11.25 10.42 -1.34
CA TYR A 264 11.90 9.75 -0.21
C TYR A 264 13.30 10.32 0.11
N SER A 265 13.70 11.43 -0.53
CA SER A 265 15.01 12.07 -0.35
C SER A 265 16.20 11.14 -0.64
N VAL A 266 16.04 10.18 -1.55
CA VAL A 266 17.08 9.27 -2.01
C VAL A 266 17.74 9.84 -3.27
N ARG A 267 19.08 9.81 -3.31
CA ARG A 267 19.84 10.29 -4.46
C ARG A 267 20.21 9.13 -5.38
N ASN A 268 20.04 9.33 -6.68
CA ASN A 268 20.56 8.45 -7.71
C ASN A 268 21.51 9.25 -8.59
N SER A 269 22.80 8.91 -8.53
CA SER A 269 23.87 9.68 -9.17
C SER A 269 23.89 9.50 -10.69
N LYS A 270 23.39 8.37 -11.20
CA LYS A 270 23.37 8.04 -12.61
C LYS A 270 22.09 7.26 -12.96
N PRO A 271 20.96 7.94 -13.20
CA PRO A 271 19.73 7.30 -13.66
C PRO A 271 19.95 6.52 -14.97
N HIS A 272 19.23 5.42 -15.17
CA HIS A 272 19.38 4.53 -16.33
C HIS A 272 20.75 3.83 -16.36
N HIS A 273 21.19 3.40 -15.19
CA HIS A 273 22.37 2.60 -15.03
C HIS A 273 22.08 1.56 -13.95
N ALA A 274 22.00 0.30 -14.36
CA ALA A 274 21.51 -0.79 -13.53
C ALA A 274 22.11 -0.84 -12.12
N LEU A 275 23.42 -0.62 -11.95
CA LEU A 275 24.02 -0.61 -10.61
C LEU A 275 23.55 0.58 -9.76
N SER A 276 23.41 1.76 -10.36
CA SER A 276 23.00 2.99 -9.69
C SER A 276 21.52 2.95 -9.31
N ASP A 277 20.69 2.42 -10.21
CA ASP A 277 19.27 2.21 -9.96
C ASP A 277 19.03 1.12 -8.89
N ALA A 278 19.82 0.04 -8.89
CA ALA A 278 19.78 -0.97 -7.82
C ALA A 278 20.21 -0.38 -6.45
N GLN A 279 21.25 0.46 -6.41
CA GLN A 279 21.66 1.18 -5.19
C GLN A 279 20.55 2.08 -4.64
N ALA A 280 19.96 2.90 -5.50
CA ALA A 280 18.86 3.77 -5.11
C ALA A 280 17.64 2.98 -4.65
N THR A 281 17.37 1.82 -5.28
CA THR A 281 16.29 0.91 -4.89
C THR A 281 16.54 0.29 -3.51
N LEU A 282 17.77 -0.11 -3.19
CA LEU A 282 18.13 -0.62 -1.86
C LEU A 282 18.01 0.45 -0.77
N GLU A 283 18.39 1.69 -1.07
CA GLU A 283 18.21 2.81 -0.13
C GLU A 283 16.73 3.14 0.08
N LEU A 284 15.93 3.14 -1.00
CA LEU A 284 14.49 3.33 -0.94
C LEU A 284 13.81 2.23 -0.11
N GLU A 285 14.21 0.98 -0.28
CA GLU A 285 13.76 -0.15 0.57
C GLU A 285 14.01 0.16 2.05
N THR A 286 15.20 0.66 2.38
CA THR A 286 15.56 1.00 3.76
C THR A 286 14.66 2.12 4.29
N LYS A 287 14.39 3.16 3.49
CA LYS A 287 13.46 4.23 3.85
C LYS A 287 12.04 3.73 4.07
N LEU A 288 11.57 2.80 3.25
CA LEU A 288 10.24 2.21 3.41
C LEU A 288 10.13 1.37 4.69
N ILE A 289 11.19 0.67 5.09
CA ILE A 289 11.26 -0.05 6.37
C ILE A 289 11.28 0.93 7.54
N GLU A 290 12.14 1.96 7.50
CA GLU A 290 12.24 3.01 8.53
C GLU A 290 10.88 3.68 8.78
N ASN A 291 10.13 3.94 7.70
CA ASN A 291 8.79 4.53 7.75
C ASN A 291 7.69 3.51 8.12
N GLY A 292 8.01 2.23 8.31
CA GLY A 292 7.05 1.17 8.66
C GLY A 292 6.10 0.77 7.52
N HIS A 293 6.44 1.12 6.28
CA HIS A 293 5.65 0.85 5.09
C HIS A 293 5.97 -0.51 4.43
N LEU A 294 7.12 -1.10 4.78
CA LEU A 294 7.59 -2.36 4.24
C LEU A 294 7.99 -3.33 5.36
N LEU A 295 7.62 -4.60 5.20
CA LEU A 295 7.98 -5.70 6.09
C LEU A 295 8.46 -6.87 5.21
N ILE A 296 9.71 -7.28 5.38
CA ILE A 296 10.37 -8.35 4.63
C ILE A 296 10.89 -9.43 5.59
#